data_AF-A5E787-F1
#
_entry.id   AF-A5E787-F1
#
_cell.length_a   1.000
_cell.length_b   1.000
_cell.length_c   1.000
_cell.angle_alpha   90.00
_cell.angle_beta   90.00
_cell.angle_gamma   90.00
#
_symmetry.space_group_name_H-M   'P 1'
#
loop_
_entity.id
_entity.type
_entity.pdbx_description
1 polymer ?
#
loop_
_entity_poly.entity_id
_entity_poly.type
_entity_poly.pdbx_seq_one_letter_code
_entity_poly.pdbx_strand_id
1 'polypeptide(L)'
;MDSPTQKLTTYTTSDGQNSKLPHLSLKEANDEFLPAANCFISNQKIHFTPLDDSQLEQGQEAAQNALKTANLMKIDASYLPDKLYLKNKNRLYNLNNLSDLESETNGTGLMPPQSQSQSQPQSQSQSYLSPNAQANANSHEQAGLGSRLSSRAGSRSPSPSPSSVPESITSSLYFPKLVIDLNENLENEYKQLKRLLMRVFPQWLEPGKLVLKQVTGGITNMLLSCEYDSTTTVLIRVYGHGTNLIIDRHREFISHMILNSIGLAPPVFARFKNGMIYGFLLGRSLKPGELSNIEIYPLIAQQLGNWHNSLDYKLIEEGVEKIRTLRLGARRNSFSKKKKSSYAKKRFISNIWELIDDWIEIVPINPELIASFQQHLNIEVNETNLKEVVKEEFRWLQETLEKVQSPIVSCHCDLLSGNVIVPADDNNNNNVNNTKSHLNDTHSIPPVDLNPVKFIDYEYMLPAPRAFDIANHLAEWQGFDCDRSAIPTPTIENPTILEFCKSYLDCVGDSNDNDKIKELVNEIAMFYGLPGFYWGIWAMIQSELSNIDFDYANYGKLRLEEYWDWKSRFAKHQISV
;
A
#
# COMPACT_ATOMS: atom_id res chain seq x y z
N MET A 1 18.96 -8.53 -78.34
CA MET A 1 17.61 -9.11 -78.17
C MET A 1 16.85 -8.19 -77.24
N ASP A 2 16.11 -7.30 -77.88
CA ASP A 2 14.77 -6.81 -77.54
C ASP A 2 14.46 -6.27 -76.13
N SER A 3 14.31 -4.95 -76.11
CA SER A 3 13.18 -4.13 -75.58
C SER A 3 11.79 -4.83 -75.60
N PRO A 4 10.66 -4.22 -75.14
CA PRO A 4 10.46 -2.86 -74.61
C PRO A 4 9.45 -2.70 -73.43
N THR A 5 9.51 -1.50 -72.85
CA THR A 5 8.40 -0.59 -72.47
C THR A 5 6.95 -1.00 -72.76
N GLN A 6 6.02 -0.73 -71.82
CA GLN A 6 4.74 -0.11 -72.17
C GLN A 6 4.09 0.71 -71.04
N LYS A 7 3.73 1.93 -71.42
CA LYS A 7 2.90 2.95 -70.76
C LYS A 7 1.57 2.98 -71.54
N LEU A 8 0.53 3.59 -70.94
CA LEU A 8 -0.71 4.10 -71.60
C LEU A 8 -1.74 3.03 -72.05
N THR A 9 -3.08 3.16 -71.99
CA THR A 9 -4.05 4.15 -71.46
C THR A 9 -5.48 3.60 -71.74
N THR A 10 -6.45 3.89 -70.86
CA THR A 10 -7.89 4.26 -71.14
C THR A 10 -8.82 3.23 -71.84
N TYR A 11 -10.14 3.11 -71.60
CA TYR A 11 -11.23 4.08 -71.43
C TYR A 11 -12.49 3.39 -70.81
N THR A 12 -13.19 4.10 -69.90
CA THR A 12 -14.67 4.31 -69.70
C THR A 12 -15.69 3.20 -70.05
N THR A 13 -16.78 2.93 -69.31
CA THR A 13 -17.88 3.84 -68.90
C THR A 13 -18.84 3.19 -67.86
N SER A 14 -19.59 4.08 -67.18
CA SER A 14 -21.01 3.99 -66.75
C SER A 14 -21.42 3.29 -65.44
N ASP A 15 -21.89 4.16 -64.53
CA ASP A 15 -23.13 4.09 -63.74
C ASP A 15 -23.26 3.11 -62.56
N GLY A 16 -23.16 3.72 -61.37
CA GLY A 16 -24.32 3.81 -60.49
C GLY A 16 -24.49 2.71 -59.45
N GLN A 17 -23.98 2.94 -58.24
CA GLN A 17 -24.77 2.77 -57.00
C GLN A 17 -24.03 3.34 -55.78
N ASN A 18 -24.75 4.15 -55.02
CA ASN A 18 -24.38 4.70 -53.72
C ASN A 18 -23.79 3.66 -52.78
N SER A 19 -22.53 3.82 -52.37
CA SER A 19 -22.07 3.35 -51.06
C SER A 19 -21.71 4.57 -50.21
N LYS A 20 -22.65 4.94 -49.34
CA LYS A 20 -22.41 5.87 -48.25
C LYS A 20 -21.31 5.26 -47.37
N LEU A 21 -20.13 5.89 -47.35
CA LEU A 21 -19.24 5.81 -46.20
C LEU A 21 -20.07 6.17 -44.95
N PRO A 22 -20.02 5.38 -43.86
CA PRO A 22 -20.70 5.78 -42.64
C PRO A 22 -19.96 7.00 -42.10
N HIS A 23 -20.57 8.17 -42.26
CA HIS A 23 -20.29 9.32 -41.42
C HIS A 23 -20.59 8.87 -39.99
N LEU A 24 -19.56 8.47 -39.23
CA LEU A 24 -19.63 8.48 -37.78
C LEU A 24 -19.96 9.92 -37.38
N SER A 25 -21.12 10.07 -36.76
CA SER A 25 -21.57 11.38 -36.31
C SER A 25 -20.66 11.84 -35.16
N LEU A 26 -20.35 13.13 -35.09
CA LEU A 26 -19.63 13.75 -33.95
C LEU A 26 -20.27 13.49 -32.57
N LYS A 27 -21.46 12.87 -32.51
CA LYS A 27 -22.09 12.40 -31.27
C LYS A 27 -21.55 11.05 -30.78
N GLU A 28 -21.10 10.16 -31.66
CA GLU A 28 -20.61 8.83 -31.26
C GLU A 28 -19.19 8.86 -30.68
N ALA A 29 -18.40 9.90 -31.02
CA ALA A 29 -17.06 10.13 -30.47
C ALA A 29 -17.06 10.76 -29.06
N ASN A 30 -18.22 11.22 -28.55
CA ASN A 30 -18.35 11.87 -27.24
C ASN A 30 -18.73 10.92 -26.09
N ASP A 31 -19.02 9.64 -26.38
CA ASP A 31 -19.58 8.69 -25.39
C ASP A 31 -18.49 7.93 -24.60
N GLU A 32 -17.27 7.81 -25.14
CA GLU A 32 -16.19 6.98 -24.55
C GLU A 32 -15.71 7.47 -23.16
N PHE A 33 -15.72 8.79 -22.95
CA PHE A 33 -15.23 9.44 -21.72
C PHE A 33 -16.36 10.03 -20.87
N LEU A 34 -17.55 9.42 -20.89
CA LEU A 34 -18.63 9.80 -19.96
C LEU A 34 -18.50 9.02 -18.64
N PRO A 35 -18.32 9.71 -17.50
CA PRO A 35 -18.34 9.05 -16.20
C PRO A 35 -19.75 8.53 -15.92
N ALA A 36 -19.84 7.31 -15.40
CA ALA A 36 -21.12 6.70 -15.07
C ALA A 36 -21.66 7.21 -13.72
N ALA A 37 -20.78 7.67 -12.82
CA ALA A 37 -21.16 8.25 -11.54
C ALA A 37 -20.09 9.23 -11.04
N ASN A 38 -20.52 10.19 -10.21
CA ASN A 38 -19.66 10.88 -9.27
C ASN A 38 -19.64 10.12 -7.93
N CYS A 39 -18.45 9.82 -7.44
CA CYS A 39 -18.22 9.22 -6.14
C CYS A 39 -17.79 10.31 -5.18
N PHE A 40 -18.37 10.38 -3.99
CA PHE A 40 -17.92 11.35 -2.98
C PHE A 40 -18.08 10.82 -1.56
N ILE A 41 -17.34 11.41 -0.63
CA ILE A 41 -17.46 11.13 0.80
C ILE A 41 -18.18 12.28 1.49
N SER A 42 -19.18 11.94 2.30
CA SER A 42 -19.89 12.85 3.19
C SER A 42 -20.16 12.14 4.51
N ASN A 43 -19.88 12.78 5.64
CA ASN A 43 -19.97 12.15 6.96
C ASN A 43 -19.24 10.80 7.04
N GLN A 44 -18.02 10.73 6.47
CA GLN A 44 -17.18 9.53 6.34
C GLN A 44 -17.80 8.36 5.54
N LYS A 45 -18.97 8.54 4.95
CA LYS A 45 -19.63 7.52 4.13
C LYS A 45 -19.45 7.82 2.66
N ILE A 46 -19.24 6.77 1.87
CA ILE A 46 -19.18 6.90 0.42
C ILE A 46 -20.57 6.89 -0.21
N HIS A 47 -20.72 7.77 -1.19
CA HIS A 47 -21.92 7.98 -1.97
C HIS A 47 -21.60 7.90 -3.47
N PHE A 48 -22.56 7.41 -4.24
CA PHE A 48 -22.49 7.33 -5.70
C PHE A 48 -23.70 8.05 -6.28
N THR A 49 -23.46 9.12 -7.03
CA THR A 49 -24.50 9.80 -7.80
C THR A 49 -24.31 9.45 -9.27
N PRO A 50 -25.21 8.64 -9.87
CA PRO A 50 -25.19 8.42 -11.31
C PRO A 50 -25.25 9.74 -12.06
N LEU A 51 -24.46 9.88 -13.12
CA LEU A 51 -24.49 11.07 -13.96
C LEU A 51 -25.34 10.77 -15.19
N ASP A 52 -26.50 11.42 -15.30
CA ASP A 52 -27.27 11.48 -16.54
C ASP A 52 -26.71 12.60 -17.44
N ASP A 53 -26.93 12.52 -18.75
CA ASP A 53 -26.42 13.48 -19.76
C ASP A 53 -26.71 14.96 -19.42
N SER A 54 -27.71 15.25 -18.58
CA SER A 54 -28.13 16.59 -18.16
C SER A 54 -27.51 17.09 -16.84
N GLN A 55 -26.82 16.25 -16.06
CA GLN A 55 -26.27 16.62 -14.73
C GLN A 55 -24.76 16.85 -14.72
N LEU A 56 -24.13 16.86 -15.90
CA LEU A 56 -22.68 17.02 -16.07
C LEU A 56 -22.13 18.35 -15.51
N GLU A 57 -22.97 19.38 -15.35
CA GLU A 57 -22.58 20.69 -14.79
C GLU A 57 -22.43 20.68 -13.26
N GLN A 58 -23.20 19.86 -12.52
CA GLN A 58 -23.15 19.82 -11.04
C GLN A 58 -22.01 18.93 -10.50
N GLY A 59 -21.67 17.85 -11.21
CA GLY A 59 -20.50 17.02 -10.87
C GLY A 59 -19.17 17.75 -11.07
N GLN A 60 -19.13 18.71 -12.00
CA GLN A 60 -17.99 19.59 -12.24
C GLN A 60 -17.75 20.56 -11.07
N GLU A 61 -18.82 21.05 -10.43
CA GLU A 61 -18.73 21.96 -9.28
C GLU A 61 -18.13 21.25 -8.04
N ALA A 62 -18.47 19.98 -7.82
CA ALA A 62 -17.90 19.16 -6.75
C ALA A 62 -16.42 18.82 -6.99
N ALA A 63 -16.04 18.47 -8.22
CA ALA A 63 -14.64 18.27 -8.61
C ALA A 63 -13.82 19.57 -8.52
N GLN A 64 -14.41 20.72 -8.88
CA GLN A 64 -13.83 22.04 -8.71
C GLN A 64 -13.58 22.38 -7.24
N ASN A 65 -14.53 22.07 -6.36
CA ASN A 65 -14.33 22.27 -4.92
C ASN A 65 -13.24 21.36 -4.39
N ALA A 66 -13.24 20.06 -4.75
CA ALA A 66 -12.19 19.12 -4.36
C ALA A 66 -10.79 19.57 -4.80
N LEU A 67 -10.63 20.19 -5.97
CA LEU A 67 -9.35 20.70 -6.46
C LEU A 67 -8.93 22.04 -5.81
N LYS A 68 -9.90 22.87 -5.40
CA LYS A 68 -9.66 24.13 -4.66
C LYS A 68 -9.34 23.90 -3.19
N THR A 69 -9.91 22.86 -2.56
CA THR A 69 -9.61 22.45 -1.18
C THR A 69 -8.52 21.39 -1.08
N ALA A 70 -8.19 20.69 -2.18
CA ALA A 70 -6.97 19.90 -2.23
C ALA A 70 -5.79 20.87 -2.03
N ASN A 71 -4.97 20.60 -1.02
CA ASN A 71 -3.64 21.19 -0.90
C ASN A 71 -2.77 20.68 -2.06
N LEU A 72 -3.06 21.13 -3.29
CA LEU A 72 -2.12 21.08 -4.40
C LEU A 72 -1.03 22.09 -4.05
N MET A 73 0.04 21.61 -3.41
CA MET A 73 1.16 22.46 -3.07
C MET A 73 1.79 23.02 -4.35
N LYS A 74 1.93 24.35 -4.40
CA LYS A 74 2.57 25.07 -5.50
C LYS A 74 4.06 24.73 -5.53
N ILE A 75 4.58 24.25 -6.65
CA ILE A 75 6.00 23.90 -6.79
C ILE A 75 6.71 24.75 -7.85
N ASP A 76 7.97 25.06 -7.54
CA ASP A 76 8.99 25.64 -8.42
C ASP A 76 9.75 24.50 -9.12
N ALA A 77 9.64 24.42 -10.45
CA ALA A 77 10.05 23.28 -11.28
C ALA A 77 11.53 23.31 -11.70
N SER A 78 12.45 23.46 -10.75
CA SER A 78 13.89 23.56 -11.05
C SER A 78 14.72 22.29 -10.80
N TYR A 79 14.11 21.16 -10.44
CA TYR A 79 14.83 19.90 -10.18
C TYR A 79 14.31 18.74 -11.03
N LEU A 80 14.88 18.59 -12.23
CA LEU A 80 14.82 17.37 -13.04
C LEU A 80 16.21 17.12 -13.65
N PRO A 81 16.93 16.05 -13.29
CA PRO A 81 18.17 15.68 -13.97
C PRO A 81 17.89 15.08 -15.35
N ASP A 82 18.77 15.40 -16.30
CA ASP A 82 18.71 15.01 -17.71
C ASP A 82 18.89 13.50 -17.96
N LYS A 83 18.28 13.06 -19.07
CA LYS A 83 18.33 11.75 -19.76
C LYS A 83 19.57 10.86 -19.46
N LEU A 84 19.38 9.54 -19.25
CA LEU A 84 19.96 8.44 -20.06
C LEU A 84 19.77 7.00 -19.46
N TYR A 85 19.42 6.06 -20.35
CA TYR A 85 19.58 4.59 -20.45
C TYR A 85 19.44 3.59 -19.27
N LEU A 86 18.56 2.61 -19.50
CA LEU A 86 18.42 1.35 -18.76
C LEU A 86 19.58 0.37 -19.03
N LYS A 87 20.21 -0.10 -17.95
CA LYS A 87 20.70 -1.49 -17.78
C LYS A 87 20.95 -1.76 -16.29
N ASN A 88 20.05 -2.50 -15.64
CA ASN A 88 20.32 -3.63 -14.71
C ASN A 88 19.14 -3.95 -13.78
N LYS A 89 19.25 -5.15 -13.19
CA LYS A 89 18.26 -6.06 -12.62
C LYS A 89 17.63 -5.60 -11.30
N ASN A 90 16.50 -6.26 -10.96
CA ASN A 90 15.61 -6.09 -9.79
C ASN A 90 14.53 -5.02 -9.95
N ARG A 91 13.52 -5.37 -10.76
CA ARG A 91 12.35 -4.52 -11.11
C ARG A 91 11.31 -4.34 -10.00
N LEU A 92 11.48 -4.96 -8.82
CA LEU A 92 10.62 -4.72 -7.66
C LEU A 92 11.00 -3.47 -6.86
N TYR A 93 12.26 -3.02 -6.93
CA TYR A 93 12.75 -1.89 -6.13
C TYR A 93 12.44 -0.51 -6.68
N ASN A 94 12.20 -0.37 -7.98
CA ASN A 94 12.11 0.95 -8.62
C ASN A 94 10.69 1.53 -8.64
N LEU A 95 9.89 1.26 -7.61
CA LEU A 95 8.49 1.63 -7.60
C LEU A 95 8.23 3.11 -7.29
N ASN A 96 9.17 3.90 -6.71
CA ASN A 96 8.98 5.35 -6.51
C ASN A 96 10.25 6.23 -6.29
N ASN A 97 11.46 5.78 -6.62
CA ASN A 97 12.67 6.60 -6.42
C ASN A 97 13.09 7.36 -7.69
N LEU A 98 13.02 8.70 -7.63
CA LEU A 98 13.54 9.65 -8.63
C LEU A 98 14.91 10.25 -8.26
N SER A 99 15.59 9.73 -7.26
CA SER A 99 16.92 10.18 -6.85
C SER A 99 17.83 8.99 -6.57
N ASP A 100 19.00 8.98 -7.22
CA ASP A 100 20.22 8.18 -6.95
C ASP A 100 20.63 7.24 -8.09
N LEU A 101 21.26 7.80 -9.12
CA LEU A 101 22.22 7.09 -9.97
C LEU A 101 23.42 8.01 -10.22
N GLU A 102 24.50 7.82 -9.46
CA GLU A 102 25.88 8.07 -9.91
C GLU A 102 26.92 7.58 -8.87
N SER A 103 27.66 6.51 -9.20
CA SER A 103 29.13 6.49 -9.32
C SER A 103 29.69 5.06 -9.14
N GLU A 104 29.91 4.34 -10.24
CA GLU A 104 30.97 3.33 -10.30
C GLU A 104 31.89 3.68 -11.47
N THR A 105 33.18 3.82 -11.19
CA THR A 105 34.24 3.76 -12.19
C THR A 105 35.00 2.45 -12.02
N ASN A 106 35.17 1.77 -13.17
CA ASN A 106 35.77 0.47 -13.38
C ASN A 106 37.20 0.29 -12.82
N GLY A 107 37.54 -0.96 -12.46
CA GLY A 107 38.93 -1.37 -12.23
C GLY A 107 39.15 -2.86 -11.91
N THR A 108 38.95 -3.73 -12.90
CA THR A 108 39.64 -5.01 -13.17
C THR A 108 40.43 -5.75 -12.05
N GLY A 109 40.06 -7.01 -11.80
CA GLY A 109 41.01 -8.14 -11.90
C GLY A 109 41.60 -8.76 -10.61
N LEU A 110 41.34 -10.08 -10.47
CA LEU A 110 42.13 -11.14 -9.83
C LEU A 110 41.86 -11.49 -8.35
N MET A 111 41.48 -12.77 -8.15
CA MET A 111 41.63 -13.59 -6.93
C MET A 111 42.76 -14.63 -7.17
N PRO A 112 43.21 -15.42 -6.17
CA PRO A 112 43.62 -15.12 -4.78
C PRO A 112 45.01 -15.82 -4.50
N PRO A 113 45.51 -16.20 -3.28
CA PRO A 113 44.88 -17.05 -2.23
C PRO A 113 45.27 -16.84 -0.72
N GLN A 114 44.39 -17.35 0.17
CA GLN A 114 44.60 -18.11 1.43
C GLN A 114 45.56 -17.68 2.58
N SER A 115 45.03 -17.64 3.82
CA SER A 115 45.50 -18.34 5.06
C SER A 115 44.74 -17.77 6.29
N GLN A 116 43.93 -18.53 7.05
CA GLN A 116 44.19 -19.46 8.16
C GLN A 116 44.61 -18.86 9.54
N SER A 117 43.98 -19.43 10.58
CA SER A 117 44.30 -19.46 12.04
C SER A 117 43.84 -18.25 12.89
N GLN A 118 42.85 -18.41 13.79
CA GLN A 118 42.87 -19.03 15.14
C GLN A 118 43.72 -18.29 16.17
N SER A 119 43.08 -17.69 17.20
CA SER A 119 43.32 -17.96 18.64
C SER A 119 42.67 -16.91 19.57
N GLN A 120 41.72 -17.36 20.38
CA GLN A 120 41.59 -17.00 21.81
C GLN A 120 42.53 -17.96 22.62
N PRO A 121 42.76 -17.89 23.96
CA PRO A 121 41.94 -17.22 24.99
C PRO A 121 42.68 -16.66 26.25
N GLN A 122 41.86 -16.22 27.23
CA GLN A 122 42.04 -16.26 28.71
C GLN A 122 42.88 -15.20 29.45
N SER A 123 42.24 -14.51 30.40
CA SER A 123 42.41 -14.66 31.88
C SER A 123 41.86 -13.41 32.61
N GLN A 124 40.76 -13.50 33.36
CA GLN A 124 40.66 -13.75 34.82
C GLN A 124 40.86 -12.52 35.76
N SER A 125 39.80 -12.28 36.54
CA SER A 125 39.75 -12.12 38.00
C SER A 125 39.87 -10.74 38.70
N GLN A 126 38.77 -10.44 39.43
CA GLN A 126 38.66 -10.14 40.87
C GLN A 126 38.86 -8.71 41.43
N SER A 127 37.72 -8.16 41.87
CA SER A 127 37.36 -7.60 43.21
C SER A 127 38.33 -6.69 43.97
N TYR A 128 37.84 -5.57 44.53
CA TYR A 128 37.59 -5.39 45.99
C TYR A 128 37.07 -3.96 46.36
N LEU A 129 36.05 -3.95 47.24
CA LEU A 129 35.76 -3.06 48.39
C LEU A 129 35.38 -1.56 48.25
N SER A 130 34.22 -1.26 48.85
CA SER A 130 33.69 0.02 49.38
C SER A 130 34.50 0.53 50.62
N PRO A 131 34.16 1.62 51.38
CA PRO A 131 32.82 2.01 51.87
C PRO A 131 32.54 3.51 52.17
N ASN A 132 31.34 3.72 52.75
CA ASN A 132 30.81 4.84 53.55
C ASN A 132 29.85 5.80 52.86
N ALA A 133 28.78 6.34 53.47
CA ALA A 133 27.91 6.05 54.63
C ALA A 133 27.06 7.33 54.85
N GLN A 134 25.93 7.19 55.56
CA GLN A 134 25.06 8.22 56.19
C GLN A 134 23.88 8.69 55.32
N ALA A 135 22.61 8.37 55.59
CA ALA A 135 21.75 8.37 56.79
C ALA A 135 21.03 9.72 57.05
N ASN A 136 19.69 9.68 56.94
CA ASN A 136 18.63 10.36 57.72
C ASN A 136 17.32 10.21 56.93
N ALA A 137 16.30 9.42 57.29
CA ALA A 137 15.49 9.26 58.52
C ALA A 137 14.40 10.33 58.72
N ASN A 138 13.15 9.83 58.66
CA ASN A 138 11.91 10.19 59.39
C ASN A 138 11.04 11.38 58.93
N SER A 139 9.77 11.07 58.59
CA SER A 139 8.55 11.24 59.44
C SER A 139 7.27 11.07 58.57
N HIS A 140 6.35 10.13 58.85
CA HIS A 140 5.06 10.32 59.59
C HIS A 140 4.14 11.38 58.93
N GLU A 141 2.86 11.20 58.55
CA GLU A 141 1.64 10.54 59.06
C GLU A 141 0.66 10.28 57.87
N GLN A 142 -0.03 9.14 57.73
CA GLN A 142 -1.28 8.67 58.36
C GLN A 142 -2.56 9.51 58.18
N ALA A 143 -3.44 8.97 57.31
CA ALA A 143 -4.89 8.71 57.45
C ALA A 143 -5.91 9.84 57.75
N GLY A 144 -6.97 9.85 56.94
CA GLY A 144 -8.24 10.52 57.26
C GLY A 144 -9.39 10.05 56.38
N LEU A 145 -10.27 9.21 56.94
CA LEU A 145 -11.56 8.78 56.37
C LEU A 145 -12.55 9.94 56.19
N GLY A 146 -13.48 9.82 55.23
CA GLY A 146 -14.65 10.71 55.18
C GLY A 146 -15.67 10.39 54.08
N SER A 147 -16.66 9.57 54.43
CA SER A 147 -17.87 9.27 53.65
C SER A 147 -18.85 10.45 53.59
N ARG A 148 -19.57 10.60 52.44
CA ARG A 148 -21.05 10.78 52.31
C ARG A 148 -21.50 11.76 51.22
N LEU A 149 -22.19 11.20 50.22
CA LEU A 149 -23.51 11.54 49.66
C LEU A 149 -24.02 13.01 49.62
N SER A 150 -24.54 13.34 48.42
CA SER A 150 -25.82 14.02 48.13
C SER A 150 -25.81 15.48 47.64
N SER A 151 -26.20 15.61 46.36
CA SER A 151 -27.07 16.62 45.72
C SER A 151 -26.94 18.12 46.03
N ARG A 152 -26.69 18.91 44.98
CA ARG A 152 -27.55 20.06 44.61
C ARG A 152 -27.26 20.61 43.22
N ALA A 153 -28.34 20.97 42.53
CA ALA A 153 -28.39 21.61 41.22
C ALA A 153 -27.93 23.08 41.24
N GLY A 154 -27.43 23.58 40.10
CA GLY A 154 -27.41 25.01 39.80
C GLY A 154 -26.35 25.50 38.79
N SER A 155 -26.80 25.77 37.56
CA SER A 155 -26.45 26.97 36.77
C SER A 155 -25.10 27.11 36.04
N ARG A 156 -25.20 26.92 34.70
CA ARG A 156 -24.65 27.71 33.56
C ARG A 156 -23.14 27.71 33.27
N SER A 157 -22.80 27.25 32.06
CA SER A 157 -22.10 28.03 31.01
C SER A 157 -22.30 27.36 29.63
N PRO A 158 -22.46 28.12 28.54
CA PRO A 158 -22.82 27.59 27.22
C PRO A 158 -21.61 26.93 26.55
N SER A 159 -21.85 25.77 25.95
CA SER A 159 -20.90 25.06 25.10
C SER A 159 -20.52 25.92 23.88
N PRO A 160 -19.24 25.94 23.46
CA PRO A 160 -18.86 26.56 22.21
C PRO A 160 -19.43 25.73 21.06
N SER A 161 -20.19 26.38 20.19
CA SER A 161 -20.62 25.83 18.90
C SER A 161 -19.39 25.47 18.06
N PRO A 162 -19.39 24.33 17.34
CA PRO A 162 -18.28 23.96 16.49
C PRO A 162 -18.14 24.99 15.36
N SER A 163 -16.98 25.63 15.30
CA SER A 163 -16.53 26.41 14.16
C SER A 163 -16.60 25.55 12.90
N SER A 164 -17.42 25.98 11.95
CA SER A 164 -17.57 25.36 10.63
C SER A 164 -16.30 25.53 9.81
N VAL A 165 -15.40 24.56 9.91
CA VAL A 165 -14.39 24.30 8.87
C VAL A 165 -15.17 23.73 7.68
N PRO A 166 -14.99 24.24 6.44
CA PRO A 166 -15.64 23.64 5.27
C PRO A 166 -15.21 22.17 5.17
N GLU A 167 -16.16 21.23 5.23
CA GLU A 167 -15.87 19.82 4.96
C GLU A 167 -15.25 19.73 3.56
N SER A 168 -13.97 19.34 3.48
CA SER A 168 -13.33 19.05 2.21
C SER A 168 -14.02 17.83 1.59
N ILE A 169 -14.83 18.05 0.55
CA ILE A 169 -15.53 16.98 -0.15
C ILE A 169 -14.50 16.20 -0.98
N THR A 170 -14.13 15.00 -0.52
CA THR A 170 -13.41 14.04 -1.36
C THR A 170 -14.36 13.59 -2.48
N SER A 171 -14.02 13.87 -3.74
CA SER A 171 -14.82 13.53 -4.92
C SER A 171 -13.95 12.86 -5.99
N SER A 172 -14.49 11.86 -6.67
CA SER A 172 -13.83 11.12 -7.75
C SER A 172 -14.83 10.74 -8.85
N LEU A 173 -14.40 10.78 -10.10
CA LEU A 173 -15.20 10.30 -11.24
C LEU A 173 -15.06 8.79 -11.43
N TYR A 174 -16.14 8.11 -11.81
CA TYR A 174 -16.13 6.66 -12.04
C TYR A 174 -16.48 6.29 -13.49
N PHE A 175 -15.53 5.66 -14.19
CA PHE A 175 -15.60 5.21 -15.59
C PHE A 175 -15.54 3.67 -15.72
N PRO A 176 -16.59 2.93 -15.34
CA PRO A 176 -16.58 1.47 -15.25
C PRO A 176 -16.35 0.73 -16.58
N LYS A 177 -16.59 1.39 -17.71
CA LYS A 177 -16.49 0.81 -19.05
C LYS A 177 -15.20 1.19 -19.77
N LEU A 178 -14.54 2.27 -19.35
CA LEU A 178 -13.35 2.80 -20.02
C LEU A 178 -12.14 1.90 -19.74
N VAL A 179 -11.53 1.41 -20.80
CA VAL A 179 -10.28 0.64 -20.76
C VAL A 179 -9.21 1.44 -21.50
N ILE A 180 -8.07 1.65 -20.85
CA ILE A 180 -6.90 2.25 -21.45
C ILE A 180 -6.03 1.16 -22.05
N ASP A 181 -5.81 1.21 -23.37
CA ASP A 181 -4.83 0.34 -24.03
C ASP A 181 -3.44 0.95 -23.91
N LEU A 182 -2.57 0.33 -23.13
CA LEU A 182 -1.23 0.84 -22.87
C LEU A 182 -0.34 0.82 -24.11
N ASN A 183 -0.43 -0.21 -24.95
CA ASN A 183 0.42 -0.34 -26.12
C ASN A 183 0.08 0.73 -27.14
N GLU A 184 -1.22 0.92 -27.39
CA GLU A 184 -1.68 1.98 -28.29
C GLU A 184 -1.29 3.37 -27.77
N ASN A 185 -1.41 3.60 -26.45
CA ASN A 185 -1.04 4.89 -25.85
C ASN A 185 0.47 5.16 -25.92
N LEU A 186 1.33 4.14 -25.77
CA LEU A 186 2.78 4.30 -25.95
C LEU A 186 3.14 4.64 -27.40
N GLU A 187 2.45 4.03 -28.38
CA GLU A 187 2.69 4.26 -29.80
C GLU A 187 2.15 5.62 -30.30
N ASN A 188 1.13 6.17 -29.62
CA ASN A 188 0.40 7.34 -30.08
C ASN A 188 0.62 8.62 -29.25
N GLU A 189 1.69 8.68 -28.46
CA GLU A 189 2.02 9.80 -27.55
C GLU A 189 0.93 10.09 -26.50
N TYR A 190 0.33 9.03 -25.96
CA TYR A 190 -0.66 9.05 -24.88
C TYR A 190 -1.94 9.84 -25.20
N LYS A 191 -2.40 9.81 -26.46
CA LYS A 191 -3.57 10.59 -26.91
C LYS A 191 -4.84 10.28 -26.11
N GLN A 192 -5.12 9.01 -25.83
CA GLN A 192 -6.31 8.59 -25.09
C GLN A 192 -6.25 9.09 -23.64
N LEU A 193 -5.09 8.93 -22.99
CA LEU A 193 -4.86 9.43 -21.62
C LEU A 193 -4.95 10.95 -21.51
N LYS A 194 -4.39 11.71 -22.46
CA LYS A 194 -4.51 13.18 -22.47
C LYS A 194 -5.97 13.63 -22.56
N ARG A 195 -6.80 12.97 -23.38
CA ARG A 195 -8.25 13.24 -23.45
C ARG A 195 -8.96 12.92 -22.15
N LEU A 196 -8.65 11.78 -21.53
CA LEU A 196 -9.19 11.44 -20.21
C LEU A 196 -8.80 12.48 -19.16
N LEU A 197 -7.54 12.89 -19.11
CA LEU A 197 -7.06 13.90 -18.15
C LEU A 197 -7.79 15.23 -18.31
N MET A 198 -7.96 15.73 -19.53
CA MET A 198 -8.76 16.95 -19.77
C MET A 198 -10.23 16.79 -19.37
N ARG A 199 -10.77 15.57 -19.42
CA ARG A 199 -12.14 15.30 -18.96
C ARG A 199 -12.25 15.29 -17.44
N VAL A 200 -11.26 14.73 -16.75
CA VAL A 200 -11.16 14.70 -15.29
C VAL A 200 -10.83 16.09 -14.75
N PHE A 201 -10.04 16.87 -15.49
CA PHE A 201 -9.62 18.23 -15.16
C PHE A 201 -10.07 19.21 -16.27
N PRO A 202 -11.34 19.64 -16.29
CA PRO A 202 -11.87 20.52 -17.34
C PRO A 202 -11.15 21.87 -17.46
N GLN A 203 -10.44 22.30 -16.40
CA GLN A 203 -9.62 23.50 -16.39
C GLN A 203 -8.30 23.35 -17.17
N TRP A 204 -7.90 22.13 -17.53
CA TRP A 204 -6.70 21.87 -18.33
C TRP A 204 -7.00 22.07 -19.82
N LEU A 205 -7.08 23.34 -20.24
CA LEU A 205 -7.55 23.74 -21.57
C LEU A 205 -6.53 23.50 -22.70
N GLU A 206 -5.27 23.30 -22.36
CA GLU A 206 -4.14 23.24 -23.30
C GLU A 206 -3.50 21.84 -23.31
N PRO A 207 -3.93 20.92 -24.20
CA PRO A 207 -3.39 19.56 -24.24
C PRO A 207 -1.88 19.48 -24.48
N GLY A 208 -1.29 20.51 -25.12
CA GLY A 208 0.15 20.59 -25.36
C GLY A 208 1.00 20.78 -24.11
N LYS A 209 0.39 21.21 -22.98
CA LYS A 209 1.08 21.35 -21.68
C LYS A 209 1.17 20.04 -20.91
N LEU A 210 0.40 19.01 -21.28
CA LEU A 210 0.40 17.71 -20.62
C LEU A 210 1.67 16.94 -20.96
N VAL A 211 2.58 16.87 -20.00
CA VAL A 211 3.81 16.09 -20.09
C VAL A 211 3.62 14.80 -19.31
N LEU A 212 3.46 13.69 -20.02
CA LEU A 212 3.40 12.36 -19.42
C LEU A 212 4.80 11.74 -19.40
N LYS A 213 5.21 11.21 -18.26
CA LYS A 213 6.46 10.47 -18.08
C LYS A 213 6.15 9.12 -17.45
N GLN A 214 6.84 8.09 -17.88
CA GLN A 214 6.75 6.77 -17.26
C GLN A 214 7.62 6.73 -16.01
N VAL A 215 7.01 6.41 -14.87
CA VAL A 215 7.70 6.30 -13.58
C VAL A 215 8.24 4.87 -13.38
N THR A 216 7.46 3.85 -13.78
CA THR A 216 7.84 2.44 -13.62
C THR A 216 8.03 1.74 -14.96
N GLY A 217 9.12 0.97 -15.12
CA GLY A 217 9.53 0.34 -16.39
C GLY A 217 8.92 -1.04 -16.70
N GLY A 218 7.92 -1.50 -15.94
CA GLY A 218 7.28 -2.81 -16.11
C GLY A 218 6.01 -2.74 -16.97
N ILE A 219 5.72 -3.81 -17.72
CA ILE A 219 4.51 -3.93 -18.56
C ILE A 219 3.25 -4.34 -17.77
N THR A 220 3.41 -4.88 -16.56
CA THR A 220 2.33 -5.49 -15.76
C THR A 220 1.69 -4.56 -14.74
N ASN A 221 2.15 -3.33 -14.52
CA ASN A 221 1.44 -2.30 -13.75
C ASN A 221 2.16 -1.00 -14.10
N MET A 222 1.58 -0.21 -15.01
CA MET A 222 2.24 0.99 -15.49
C MET A 222 1.85 2.18 -14.63
N LEU A 223 2.85 2.85 -14.08
CA LEU A 223 2.70 4.12 -13.39
C LEU A 223 3.24 5.23 -14.29
N LEU A 224 2.37 6.17 -14.64
CA LEU A 224 2.72 7.38 -15.38
C LEU A 224 2.52 8.58 -14.47
N SER A 225 3.43 9.55 -14.52
CA SER A 225 3.21 10.89 -13.99
C SER A 225 2.74 11.79 -15.11
N CYS A 226 1.82 12.70 -14.82
CA CYS A 226 1.44 13.78 -15.71
C CYS A 226 1.65 15.12 -15.02
N GLU A 227 2.51 15.94 -15.59
CA GLU A 227 2.70 17.34 -15.24
C GLU A 227 1.84 18.19 -16.19
N TYR A 228 1.02 19.10 -15.65
CA TYR A 228 0.25 20.06 -16.47
C TYR A 228 0.86 21.46 -16.43
N ASP A 229 1.42 21.84 -15.29
CA ASP A 229 2.19 23.06 -15.07
C ASP A 229 3.32 22.75 -14.08
N SER A 230 4.14 23.75 -13.75
CA SER A 230 5.27 23.57 -12.81
C SER A 230 4.83 23.17 -11.40
N THR A 231 3.53 23.25 -11.08
CA THR A 231 2.98 23.09 -9.74
C THR A 231 2.10 21.85 -9.58
N THR A 232 1.61 21.27 -10.67
CA THR A 232 0.57 20.24 -10.63
C THR A 232 1.04 18.94 -11.27
N THR A 233 1.22 17.93 -10.43
CA THR A 233 1.55 16.57 -10.83
C THR A 233 0.46 15.60 -10.37
N VAL A 234 0.01 14.74 -11.29
CA VAL A 234 -0.91 13.64 -11.00
C VAL A 234 -0.29 12.32 -11.44
N LEU A 235 -0.70 11.24 -10.79
CA LEU A 235 -0.30 9.88 -11.12
C LEU A 235 -1.44 9.16 -11.81
N ILE A 236 -1.09 8.35 -12.81
CA ILE A 236 -2.00 7.49 -13.57
C ILE A 236 -1.46 6.08 -13.44
N ARG A 237 -2.21 5.24 -12.74
CA ARG A 237 -1.90 3.81 -12.62
C ARG A 237 -2.81 3.04 -13.56
N VAL A 238 -2.22 2.23 -14.44
CA VAL A 238 -2.94 1.28 -15.30
C VAL A 238 -2.57 -0.13 -14.88
N TYR A 239 -3.57 -0.91 -14.49
CA TYR A 239 -3.39 -2.26 -13.93
C TYR A 239 -2.95 -3.26 -14.99
N GLY A 240 -2.11 -4.20 -14.60
CA GLY A 240 -1.71 -5.31 -15.46
C GLY A 240 -2.80 -6.31 -15.73
N HIS A 241 -2.58 -7.02 -16.83
CA HIS A 241 -3.30 -8.24 -17.14
C HIS A 241 -3.14 -9.27 -16.01
N GLY A 242 -4.23 -9.93 -15.61
CA GLY A 242 -4.21 -11.00 -14.60
C GLY A 242 -4.18 -10.55 -13.13
N THR A 243 -3.80 -9.30 -12.82
CA THR A 243 -3.65 -8.84 -11.42
C THR A 243 -4.95 -8.87 -10.60
N ASN A 244 -6.11 -8.81 -11.27
CA ASN A 244 -7.43 -8.91 -10.63
C ASN A 244 -7.74 -10.29 -10.01
N LEU A 245 -6.87 -11.29 -10.22
CA LEU A 245 -6.98 -12.60 -9.56
C LEU A 245 -6.64 -12.51 -8.08
N ILE A 246 -5.72 -11.62 -7.71
CA ILE A 246 -5.19 -11.48 -6.35
C ILE A 246 -5.54 -10.14 -5.71
N ILE A 247 -5.96 -9.14 -6.49
CA ILE A 247 -6.27 -7.78 -6.02
C ILE A 247 -7.72 -7.39 -6.32
N ASP A 248 -8.40 -6.83 -5.33
CA ASP A 248 -9.72 -6.23 -5.49
C ASP A 248 -9.62 -4.72 -5.80
N ARG A 249 -9.73 -4.38 -7.08
CA ARG A 249 -9.68 -2.99 -7.57
C ARG A 249 -10.86 -2.11 -7.15
N HIS A 250 -11.95 -2.68 -6.62
CA HIS A 250 -13.00 -1.88 -5.99
C HIS A 250 -12.57 -1.52 -4.57
N ARG A 251 -12.08 -2.49 -3.80
CA ARG A 251 -11.56 -2.26 -2.46
C ARG A 251 -10.41 -1.25 -2.44
N GLU A 252 -9.43 -1.38 -3.33
CA GLU A 252 -8.31 -0.44 -3.47
C GLU A 252 -8.82 1.01 -3.63
N PHE A 253 -9.75 1.22 -4.57
CA PHE A 253 -10.34 2.54 -4.83
C PHE A 253 -11.10 3.12 -3.64
N ILE A 254 -11.98 2.33 -3.02
CA ILE A 254 -12.80 2.77 -1.89
C ILE A 254 -11.91 3.09 -0.68
N SER A 255 -10.91 2.26 -0.42
CA SER A 255 -9.94 2.46 0.65
C SER A 255 -9.16 3.76 0.45
N HIS A 256 -8.66 4.00 -0.76
CA HIS A 256 -7.95 5.24 -1.11
C HIS A 256 -8.83 6.49 -0.91
N MET A 257 -10.11 6.45 -1.34
CA MET A 257 -11.02 7.57 -1.08
C MET A 257 -11.22 7.83 0.41
N ILE A 258 -11.46 6.78 1.21
CA ILE A 258 -11.67 6.92 2.66
C ILE A 258 -10.42 7.45 3.36
N LEU A 259 -9.24 6.92 3.02
CA LEU A 259 -7.96 7.43 3.51
C LEU A 259 -7.77 8.91 3.18
N ASN A 260 -8.12 9.32 1.96
CA ASN A 260 -8.03 10.73 1.58
C ASN A 260 -8.94 11.62 2.42
N SER A 261 -10.16 11.16 2.72
CA SER A 261 -11.12 11.94 3.53
C SER A 261 -10.65 12.20 4.96
N ILE A 262 -9.70 11.42 5.46
CA ILE A 262 -9.08 11.59 6.79
C ILE A 262 -7.61 12.06 6.71
N GLY A 263 -7.14 12.47 5.54
CA GLY A 263 -5.80 13.04 5.36
C GLY A 263 -4.64 12.03 5.36
N LEU A 264 -4.92 10.73 5.20
CA LEU A 264 -3.91 9.67 5.16
C LEU A 264 -3.47 9.28 3.73
N ALA A 265 -4.14 9.77 2.70
CA ALA A 265 -3.82 9.52 1.30
C ALA A 265 -4.04 10.76 0.42
N PRO A 266 -3.37 10.86 -0.74
CA PRO A 266 -3.65 11.91 -1.71
C PRO A 266 -5.06 11.75 -2.31
N PRO A 267 -5.61 12.80 -2.95
CA PRO A 267 -6.90 12.71 -3.60
C PRO A 267 -6.92 11.67 -4.73
N VAL A 268 -8.03 10.94 -4.86
CA VAL A 268 -8.33 10.14 -6.06
C VAL A 268 -9.27 10.94 -6.94
N PHE A 269 -8.84 11.23 -8.17
CA PHE A 269 -9.60 12.05 -9.10
C PHE A 269 -10.52 11.23 -10.00
N ALA A 270 -10.07 10.05 -10.41
CA ALA A 270 -10.86 9.17 -11.25
C ALA A 270 -10.49 7.69 -11.10
N ARG A 271 -11.48 6.82 -11.27
CA ARG A 271 -11.29 5.37 -11.49
C ARG A 271 -11.86 4.97 -12.84
N PHE A 272 -11.09 4.27 -13.63
CA PHE A 272 -11.55 3.60 -14.85
C PHE A 272 -11.41 2.08 -14.72
N LYS A 273 -11.86 1.30 -15.71
CA LYS A 273 -11.99 -0.16 -15.58
C LYS A 273 -10.66 -0.85 -15.25
N ASN A 274 -9.58 -0.41 -15.87
CA ASN A 274 -8.24 -0.96 -15.70
C ASN A 274 -7.25 0.04 -15.08
N GLY A 275 -7.71 0.99 -14.26
CA GLY A 275 -6.78 1.91 -13.60
C GLY A 275 -7.45 3.04 -12.82
N MET A 276 -6.61 3.96 -12.35
CA MET A 276 -7.03 5.15 -11.60
C MET A 276 -6.09 6.34 -11.82
N ILE A 277 -6.59 7.54 -11.51
CA ILE A 277 -5.86 8.81 -11.51
C ILE A 277 -5.94 9.40 -10.11
N TYR A 278 -4.79 9.71 -9.51
CA TYR A 278 -4.70 10.18 -8.13
C TYR A 278 -3.56 11.18 -7.96
N GLY A 279 -3.54 11.88 -6.83
CA GLY A 279 -2.55 12.90 -6.52
C GLY A 279 -1.16 12.32 -6.30
N PHE A 280 -0.14 13.11 -6.65
CA PHE A 280 1.25 12.82 -6.32
C PHE A 280 1.54 13.25 -4.88
N LEU A 281 2.25 12.40 -4.12
CA LEU A 281 2.81 12.77 -2.82
C LEU A 281 4.28 13.18 -2.99
N LEU A 282 4.66 14.30 -2.39
CA LEU A 282 6.04 14.74 -2.35
C LEU A 282 6.85 13.88 -1.38
N GLY A 283 8.06 13.52 -1.79
CA GLY A 283 8.98 12.74 -0.98
C GLY A 283 9.71 11.68 -1.79
N ARG A 284 10.40 10.79 -1.09
CA ARG A 284 11.04 9.60 -1.63
C ARG A 284 10.56 8.36 -0.89
N SER A 285 10.55 7.22 -1.58
CA SER A 285 10.36 5.93 -0.91
C SER A 285 11.61 5.53 -0.12
N LEU A 286 11.42 4.79 0.96
CA LEU A 286 12.54 4.22 1.71
C LEU A 286 13.19 3.06 0.94
N LYS A 287 14.46 2.83 1.23
CA LYS A 287 15.19 1.58 0.94
C LYS A 287 15.05 0.63 2.14
N PRO A 288 15.16 -0.70 1.98
CA PRO A 288 14.97 -1.66 3.08
C PRO A 288 15.85 -1.38 4.31
N GLY A 289 17.13 -1.05 4.09
CA GLY A 289 18.05 -0.75 5.19
C GLY A 289 17.62 0.46 6.03
N GLU A 290 16.83 1.38 5.48
CA GLU A 290 16.32 2.56 6.19
C GLU A 290 15.14 2.23 7.11
N LEU A 291 14.46 1.10 6.92
CA LEU A 291 13.36 0.66 7.80
C LEU A 291 13.82 0.46 9.24
N SER A 292 15.11 0.13 9.43
CA SER A 292 15.73 -0.05 10.76
C SER A 292 16.31 1.23 11.37
N ASN A 293 16.24 2.37 10.67
CA ASN A 293 16.80 3.62 11.13
C ASN A 293 16.05 4.13 12.38
N ILE A 294 16.80 4.40 13.46
CA ILE A 294 16.29 4.83 14.76
C ILE A 294 15.51 6.16 14.74
N GLU A 295 15.73 7.00 13.73
CA GLU A 295 15.01 8.25 13.54
C GLU A 295 13.72 8.07 12.72
N ILE A 296 13.59 6.95 11.98
CA ILE A 296 12.51 6.72 11.01
C ILE A 296 11.50 5.69 11.52
N TYR A 297 11.95 4.53 12.03
CA TYR A 297 11.02 3.47 12.44
C TYR A 297 10.02 3.90 13.51
N PRO A 298 10.35 4.78 14.49
CA PRO A 298 9.36 5.28 15.44
C PRO A 298 8.24 6.07 14.75
N LEU A 299 8.58 6.86 13.72
CA LEU A 299 7.61 7.62 12.93
C LEU A 299 6.70 6.69 12.12
N ILE A 300 7.26 5.62 11.54
CA ILE A 300 6.46 4.61 10.84
C ILE A 300 5.48 3.94 11.82
N ALA A 301 5.96 3.53 13.00
CA ALA A 301 5.15 2.89 14.01
C ALA A 301 3.99 3.80 14.47
N GLN A 302 4.27 5.07 14.77
CA GLN A 302 3.24 6.05 15.15
C GLN A 302 2.21 6.27 14.03
N GLN A 303 2.66 6.36 12.77
CA GLN A 303 1.77 6.52 11.62
C GLN A 303 0.91 5.27 11.37
N LEU A 304 1.43 4.06 11.62
CA LEU A 304 0.68 2.81 11.57
C LEU A 304 -0.34 2.69 12.71
N GLY A 305 0.02 3.13 13.92
CA GLY A 305 -0.92 3.24 15.03
C GLY A 305 -2.07 4.19 14.72
N ASN A 306 -1.77 5.37 14.17
CA ASN A 306 -2.76 6.34 13.72
C ASN A 306 -3.70 5.75 12.66
N TRP A 307 -3.13 5.04 11.68
CA TRP A 307 -3.84 4.36 10.61
C TRP A 307 -4.84 3.34 11.16
N HIS A 308 -4.39 2.43 12.02
CA HIS A 308 -5.24 1.41 12.64
C HIS A 308 -6.34 1.96 13.54
N ASN A 309 -6.11 3.11 14.17
CA ASN A 309 -7.07 3.74 15.08
C ASN A 309 -8.12 4.60 14.35
N SER A 310 -7.72 5.27 13.26
CA SER A 310 -8.56 6.26 12.59
C SER A 310 -9.45 5.67 11.48
N LEU A 311 -9.14 4.47 10.99
CA LEU A 311 -9.86 3.83 9.88
C LEU A 311 -10.87 2.78 10.34
N ASP A 312 -12.15 3.04 10.08
CA ASP A 312 -13.21 2.03 10.22
C ASP A 312 -13.38 1.21 8.94
N TYR A 313 -12.90 -0.03 8.96
CA TYR A 313 -13.01 -0.95 7.82
C TYR A 313 -14.45 -1.21 7.39
N LYS A 314 -15.45 -1.05 8.29
CA LYS A 314 -16.87 -1.25 7.95
C LYS A 314 -17.35 -0.23 6.93
N LEU A 315 -16.80 0.99 6.95
CA LEU A 315 -17.10 2.02 5.94
C LEU A 315 -16.53 1.64 4.57
N ILE A 316 -15.35 1.00 4.55
CA ILE A 316 -14.75 0.45 3.33
C ILE A 316 -15.64 -0.68 2.80
N GLU A 317 -16.02 -1.66 3.63
CA GLU A 317 -16.90 -2.76 3.22
C GLU A 317 -18.25 -2.26 2.68
N GLU A 318 -18.89 -1.29 3.36
CA GLU A 318 -20.13 -0.68 2.91
C GLU A 318 -19.95 -0.04 1.52
N GLY A 319 -18.83 0.64 1.30
CA GLY A 319 -18.50 1.26 0.03
C GLY A 319 -18.24 0.27 -1.10
N VAL A 320 -17.52 -0.81 -0.80
CA VAL A 320 -17.25 -1.90 -1.73
C VAL A 320 -18.55 -2.61 -2.15
N GLU A 321 -19.48 -2.84 -1.22
CA GLU A 321 -20.79 -3.42 -1.57
C GLU A 321 -21.64 -2.46 -2.41
N LYS A 322 -21.62 -1.16 -2.09
CA LYS A 322 -22.33 -0.14 -2.88
C LYS A 322 -21.82 -0.06 -4.33
N ILE A 323 -20.51 -0.03 -4.56
CA ILE A 323 -19.97 0.07 -5.93
C ILE A 323 -20.26 -1.21 -6.75
N ARG A 324 -20.26 -2.38 -6.10
CA ARG A 324 -20.59 -3.67 -6.76
C ARG A 324 -22.08 -3.79 -7.12
N THR A 325 -22.96 -3.22 -6.29
CA THR A 325 -24.41 -3.23 -6.52
C THR A 325 -24.92 -2.06 -7.35
N LEU A 326 -24.03 -1.12 -7.73
CA LEU A 326 -24.36 0.06 -8.51
C LEU A 326 -24.93 -0.34 -9.88
N ARG A 327 -26.23 -0.11 -10.07
CA ARG A 327 -26.90 -0.36 -11.35
C ARG A 327 -26.79 0.86 -12.25
N LEU A 328 -25.97 0.75 -13.29
CA LEU A 328 -25.78 1.79 -14.28
C LEU A 328 -26.71 1.54 -15.48
N GLY A 329 -27.60 2.49 -15.78
CA GLY A 329 -28.37 2.50 -17.04
C GLY A 329 -29.59 1.58 -17.14
N ALA A 330 -30.12 1.02 -16.05
CA ALA A 330 -31.41 0.35 -16.11
C ALA A 330 -32.55 1.38 -16.10
N ARG A 331 -33.11 1.72 -17.28
CA ARG A 331 -34.43 2.33 -17.38
C ARG A 331 -35.37 1.57 -16.45
N ARG A 332 -36.07 2.31 -15.60
CA ARG A 332 -37.01 1.82 -14.59
C ARG A 332 -38.28 1.26 -15.26
N ASN A 333 -38.14 0.26 -16.13
CA ASN A 333 -39.24 -0.37 -16.86
C ASN A 333 -39.28 -1.88 -16.59
N SER A 334 -40.48 -2.31 -16.19
CA SER A 334 -40.96 -3.67 -15.95
C SER A 334 -40.73 -4.27 -14.56
N PHE A 335 -41.85 -4.40 -13.83
CA PHE A 335 -42.11 -5.51 -12.93
C PHE A 335 -41.99 -6.83 -13.71
N SER A 336 -40.78 -7.37 -13.82
CA SER A 336 -40.57 -8.74 -14.28
C SER A 336 -40.16 -9.59 -13.08
N LYS A 337 -40.93 -10.67 -12.85
CA LYS A 337 -40.75 -11.63 -11.74
C LYS A 337 -39.28 -12.07 -11.66
N LYS A 338 -38.70 -11.95 -10.46
CA LYS A 338 -37.37 -12.47 -10.11
C LYS A 338 -37.30 -13.97 -10.46
N LYS A 339 -36.63 -14.33 -11.56
CA LYS A 339 -36.08 -15.67 -11.70
C LYS A 339 -34.88 -15.75 -10.75
N LYS A 340 -34.97 -16.61 -9.73
CA LYS A 340 -33.80 -17.01 -8.92
C LYS A 340 -32.86 -17.78 -9.85
N SER A 341 -31.88 -17.08 -10.42
CA SER A 341 -30.71 -17.71 -11.00
C SER A 341 -29.89 -18.26 -9.81
N SER A 342 -29.61 -19.57 -9.83
CA SER A 342 -28.84 -20.29 -8.82
C SER A 342 -27.33 -20.22 -9.07
N TYR A 343 -26.85 -19.19 -9.79
CA TYR A 343 -25.42 -18.98 -9.91
C TYR A 343 -24.88 -18.69 -8.51
N ALA A 344 -23.94 -19.51 -8.05
CA ALA A 344 -23.20 -19.28 -6.83
C ALA A 344 -22.72 -17.82 -6.87
N LYS A 345 -23.19 -16.99 -5.92
CA LYS A 345 -22.67 -15.63 -5.79
C LYS A 345 -21.17 -15.78 -5.59
N LYS A 346 -20.36 -15.14 -6.43
CA LYS A 346 -18.91 -15.06 -6.22
C LYS A 346 -18.68 -14.61 -4.78
N ARG A 347 -18.04 -15.45 -3.96
CA ARG A 347 -17.66 -15.08 -2.59
C ARG A 347 -16.72 -13.89 -2.72
N PHE A 348 -17.00 -12.81 -2.00
CA PHE A 348 -16.13 -11.65 -1.99
C PHE A 348 -15.27 -11.72 -0.74
N ILE A 349 -13.96 -11.52 -0.90
CA ILE A 349 -12.99 -11.55 0.17
C ILE A 349 -13.22 -10.36 1.10
N SER A 350 -13.46 -10.66 2.37
CA SER A 350 -13.79 -9.69 3.42
C SER A 350 -12.72 -9.57 4.51
N ASN A 351 -11.76 -10.49 4.56
CA ASN A 351 -10.70 -10.50 5.56
C ASN A 351 -9.48 -11.31 5.08
N ILE A 352 -8.37 -11.18 5.81
CA ILE A 352 -7.09 -11.82 5.48
C ILE A 352 -7.16 -13.34 5.36
N TRP A 353 -7.99 -14.00 6.18
CA TRP A 353 -8.09 -15.46 6.16
C TRP A 353 -8.78 -15.95 4.90
N GLU A 354 -9.87 -15.28 4.49
CA GLU A 354 -10.53 -15.57 3.21
C GLU A 354 -9.63 -15.28 2.01
N LEU A 355 -8.77 -14.27 2.09
CA LEU A 355 -7.79 -13.97 1.04
C LEU A 355 -6.80 -15.12 0.86
N ILE A 356 -6.22 -15.60 1.96
CA ILE A 356 -5.24 -16.69 1.93
C ILE A 356 -5.90 -17.99 1.48
N ASP A 357 -7.12 -18.31 1.96
CA ASP A 357 -7.88 -19.47 1.49
C ASP A 357 -8.14 -19.42 -0.01
N ASP A 358 -8.58 -18.27 -0.55
CA ASP A 358 -8.78 -18.07 -1.99
C ASP A 358 -7.45 -18.18 -2.78
N TRP A 359 -6.33 -17.72 -2.22
CA TRP A 359 -4.99 -17.89 -2.82
C TRP A 359 -4.56 -19.35 -2.89
N ILE A 360 -4.82 -20.14 -1.83
CA ILE A 360 -4.52 -21.58 -1.81
C ILE A 360 -5.31 -22.33 -2.89
N GLU A 361 -6.54 -21.90 -3.20
CA GLU A 361 -7.33 -22.51 -4.28
C GLU A 361 -6.69 -22.32 -5.66
N ILE A 362 -5.98 -21.21 -5.88
CA ILE A 362 -5.35 -20.87 -7.18
C ILE A 362 -3.84 -21.13 -7.22
N VAL A 363 -3.21 -21.51 -6.10
CA VAL A 363 -1.78 -21.79 -6.05
C VAL A 363 -1.43 -22.90 -7.07
N PRO A 364 -0.41 -22.70 -7.91
CA PRO A 364 -0.01 -23.70 -8.89
C PRO A 364 0.68 -24.89 -8.21
N ILE A 365 0.70 -26.02 -8.90
CA ILE A 365 1.58 -27.12 -8.51
C ILE A 365 3.02 -26.68 -8.78
N ASN A 366 3.78 -26.44 -7.71
CA ASN A 366 5.13 -25.90 -7.77
C ASN A 366 6.12 -26.82 -7.02
N PRO A 367 7.23 -27.25 -7.65
CA PRO A 367 8.22 -28.14 -7.02
C PRO A 367 8.85 -27.58 -5.73
N GLU A 368 9.14 -26.28 -5.66
CA GLU A 368 9.70 -25.65 -4.46
C GLU A 368 8.67 -25.61 -3.32
N LEU A 369 7.39 -25.41 -3.65
CA LEU A 369 6.31 -25.50 -2.67
C LEU A 369 6.15 -26.92 -2.12
N ILE A 370 6.16 -27.94 -3.01
CA ILE A 370 6.12 -29.35 -2.60
C ILE A 370 7.31 -29.67 -1.69
N ALA A 371 8.53 -29.29 -2.09
CA ALA A 371 9.74 -29.54 -1.32
C ALA A 371 9.69 -28.87 0.07
N SER A 372 9.23 -27.61 0.13
CA SER A 372 9.07 -26.87 1.38
C SER A 372 8.16 -27.59 2.38
N PHE A 373 6.98 -28.05 1.94
CA PHE A 373 6.04 -28.76 2.81
C PHE A 373 6.52 -30.18 3.14
N GLN A 374 7.08 -30.92 2.17
CA GLN A 374 7.62 -32.26 2.37
C GLN A 374 8.75 -32.30 3.40
N GLN A 375 9.60 -31.27 3.44
CA GLN A 375 10.72 -31.19 4.37
C GLN A 375 10.28 -30.99 5.83
N HIS A 376 9.16 -30.30 6.05
CA HIS A 376 8.75 -29.85 7.39
C HIS A 376 7.57 -30.65 7.97
N LEU A 377 6.90 -31.46 7.16
CA LEU A 377 5.78 -32.28 7.57
C LEU A 377 6.11 -33.78 7.50
N ASN A 378 5.60 -34.54 8.47
CA ASN A 378 5.77 -36.01 8.53
C ASN A 378 4.73 -36.74 7.66
N ILE A 379 4.45 -36.21 6.46
CA ILE A 379 3.52 -36.79 5.48
C ILE A 379 4.17 -36.74 4.10
N GLU A 380 3.72 -37.61 3.19
CA GLU A 380 4.11 -37.51 1.78
C GLU A 380 3.36 -36.34 1.12
N VAL A 381 4.10 -35.43 0.47
CA VAL A 381 3.56 -34.29 -0.27
C VAL A 381 3.96 -34.44 -1.73
N ASN A 382 2.96 -34.41 -2.62
CA ASN A 382 3.14 -34.55 -4.05
C ASN A 382 2.10 -33.69 -4.80
N GLU A 383 2.16 -33.71 -6.13
CA GLU A 383 1.29 -32.87 -6.98
C GLU A 383 -0.21 -33.12 -6.75
N THR A 384 -0.60 -34.33 -6.30
CA THR A 384 -2.01 -34.70 -6.16
C THR A 384 -2.64 -34.22 -4.87
N ASN A 385 -1.86 -34.08 -3.79
CA ASN A 385 -2.36 -33.69 -2.46
C ASN A 385 -1.86 -32.32 -1.99
N LEU A 386 -1.01 -31.64 -2.77
CA LEU A 386 -0.37 -30.37 -2.37
C LEU A 386 -1.36 -29.34 -1.82
N LYS A 387 -2.46 -29.08 -2.53
CA LYS A 387 -3.44 -28.07 -2.12
C LYS A 387 -4.11 -28.42 -0.80
N GLU A 388 -4.45 -29.68 -0.61
CA GLU A 388 -5.10 -30.17 0.62
C GLU A 388 -4.14 -30.04 1.80
N VAL A 389 -2.86 -30.41 1.61
CA VAL A 389 -1.81 -30.26 2.61
C VAL A 389 -1.58 -28.79 3.00
N VAL A 390 -1.47 -27.89 2.01
CA VAL A 390 -1.33 -26.45 2.26
C VAL A 390 -2.55 -25.90 3.00
N LYS A 391 -3.76 -26.38 2.66
CA LYS A 391 -5.01 -25.97 3.29
C LYS A 391 -5.12 -26.45 4.75
N GLU A 392 -4.68 -27.67 5.04
CA GLU A 392 -4.61 -28.20 6.41
C GLU A 392 -3.62 -27.42 7.27
N GLU A 393 -2.45 -27.10 6.71
CA GLU A 393 -1.44 -26.28 7.39
C GLU A 393 -1.96 -24.86 7.67
N PHE A 394 -2.60 -24.23 6.68
CA PHE A 394 -3.23 -22.93 6.83
C PHE A 394 -4.32 -22.95 7.91
N ARG A 395 -5.14 -24.00 7.95
CA ARG A 395 -6.16 -24.17 8.99
C ARG A 395 -5.55 -24.22 10.38
N TRP A 396 -4.48 -25.00 10.57
CA TRP A 396 -3.76 -25.04 11.83
C TRP A 396 -3.22 -23.65 12.23
N LEU A 397 -2.65 -22.92 11.27
CA LEU A 397 -2.12 -21.58 11.48
C LEU A 397 -3.24 -20.61 11.90
N GLN A 398 -4.34 -20.58 11.16
CA GLN A 398 -5.49 -19.73 11.46
C GLN A 398 -6.07 -20.05 12.86
N GLU A 399 -6.37 -21.32 13.15
CA GLU A 399 -6.92 -21.74 14.45
C GLU A 399 -5.97 -21.42 15.62
N THR A 400 -4.66 -21.39 15.36
CA THR A 400 -3.66 -21.02 16.36
C THR A 400 -3.65 -19.52 16.62
N LEU A 401 -3.66 -18.71 15.56
CA LEU A 401 -3.56 -17.25 15.66
C LEU A 401 -4.86 -16.59 16.12
N GLU A 402 -6.03 -17.14 15.79
CA GLU A 402 -7.33 -16.62 16.25
C GLU A 402 -7.47 -16.67 17.79
N LYS A 403 -6.77 -17.59 18.46
CA LYS A 403 -6.75 -17.68 19.94
C LYS A 403 -6.07 -16.49 20.61
N VAL A 404 -5.21 -15.77 19.88
CA VAL A 404 -4.53 -14.57 20.38
C VAL A 404 -5.51 -13.41 20.57
N GLN A 405 -6.64 -13.42 19.84
CA GLN A 405 -7.65 -12.37 19.89
C GLN A 405 -7.09 -10.97 19.58
N SER A 406 -6.09 -10.91 18.69
CA SER A 406 -5.55 -9.64 18.18
C SER A 406 -6.68 -8.80 17.55
N PRO A 407 -6.80 -7.50 17.89
CA PRO A 407 -7.85 -6.64 17.36
C PRO A 407 -7.87 -6.59 15.83
N ILE A 408 -9.05 -6.76 15.24
CA ILE A 408 -9.24 -6.59 13.79
C ILE A 408 -9.34 -5.10 13.46
N VAL A 409 -8.44 -4.64 12.57
CA VAL A 409 -8.33 -3.25 12.14
C VAL A 409 -8.18 -3.16 10.62
N SER A 410 -8.26 -1.95 10.07
CA SER A 410 -7.98 -1.69 8.65
C SER A 410 -6.47 -1.76 8.40
N CYS A 411 -5.96 -2.90 7.96
CA CYS A 411 -4.52 -3.11 7.76
C CYS A 411 -4.07 -2.66 6.36
N HIS A 412 -2.80 -2.25 6.24
CA HIS A 412 -2.14 -2.01 4.96
C HIS A 412 -1.83 -3.33 4.23
N CYS A 413 -1.38 -4.34 4.98
CA CYS A 413 -1.03 -5.70 4.56
C CYS A 413 0.18 -5.83 3.63
N ASP A 414 0.75 -4.72 3.17
CA ASP A 414 1.95 -4.70 2.32
C ASP A 414 2.87 -3.50 2.62
N LEU A 415 3.23 -3.30 3.89
CA LEU A 415 3.98 -2.10 4.31
C LEU A 415 5.50 -2.28 4.16
N LEU A 416 5.95 -2.59 2.94
CA LEU A 416 7.37 -2.66 2.58
C LEU A 416 7.99 -1.27 2.39
N SER A 417 9.33 -1.19 2.34
CA SER A 417 10.08 0.08 2.25
C SER A 417 9.64 1.01 1.10
N GLY A 418 9.35 0.45 -0.08
CA GLY A 418 8.82 1.15 -1.24
C GLY A 418 7.46 1.83 -1.02
N ASN A 419 6.69 1.39 -0.02
CA ASN A 419 5.36 1.87 0.31
C ASN A 419 5.36 2.88 1.46
N VAL A 420 6.55 3.26 1.94
CA VAL A 420 6.76 4.29 2.96
C VAL A 420 7.44 5.50 2.32
N ILE A 421 6.72 6.62 2.28
CA ILE A 421 7.22 7.90 1.76
C ILE A 421 7.67 8.79 2.91
N VAL A 422 8.88 9.32 2.79
CA VAL A 422 9.46 10.34 3.68
C VAL A 422 9.79 11.60 2.89
N PRO A 423 9.92 12.78 3.54
CA PRO A 423 10.40 13.98 2.88
C PRO A 423 11.72 13.72 2.15
N ALA A 424 11.91 14.34 0.98
CA ALA A 424 13.18 14.28 0.29
C ALA A 424 14.26 14.97 1.14
N ASP A 425 15.45 14.39 1.20
CA ASP A 425 16.58 14.99 1.91
C ASP A 425 17.00 16.27 1.17
N ASP A 426 16.87 17.44 1.81
CA ASP A 426 17.46 18.70 1.33
C ASP A 426 18.98 18.62 1.39
N ASN A 427 19.59 17.88 0.47
CA ASN A 427 21.04 17.85 0.25
C ASN A 427 21.50 19.16 -0.39
N ASN A 428 21.40 20.28 0.35
CA ASN A 428 22.17 21.50 0.11
C ASN A 428 22.07 22.49 1.28
N ASN A 429 22.37 22.05 2.50
CA ASN A 429 23.01 22.94 3.45
C ASN A 429 24.01 22.19 4.34
N ASN A 430 25.29 22.46 4.09
CA ASN A 430 26.44 22.19 4.96
C ASN A 430 26.36 22.95 6.30
N ASN A 431 25.20 22.93 6.97
CA ASN A 431 24.96 23.46 8.31
C ASN A 431 24.51 22.36 9.31
N VAL A 432 24.88 21.10 9.05
CA VAL A 432 24.76 20.00 10.03
C VAL A 432 25.75 20.17 11.22
N ASN A 433 26.50 21.28 11.26
CA ASN A 433 27.34 21.67 12.39
C ASN A 433 26.67 22.64 13.39
N ASN A 434 25.40 23.02 13.21
CA ASN A 434 24.68 23.88 14.17
C ASN A 434 23.44 23.26 14.85
N THR A 435 23.15 21.97 14.61
CA THR A 435 22.12 21.20 15.36
C THR A 435 22.69 20.11 16.26
N LYS A 436 24.01 19.96 16.32
CA LYS A 436 24.70 19.07 17.28
C LYS A 436 24.87 19.67 18.68
N SER A 437 24.12 20.74 19.01
CA SER A 437 24.32 21.47 20.27
C SER A 437 23.08 21.52 21.17
N HIS A 438 22.21 20.50 21.19
CA HIS A 438 21.23 20.28 22.27
C HIS A 438 20.75 18.82 22.39
N LEU A 439 21.59 17.84 22.06
CA LEU A 439 21.29 16.42 22.32
C LEU A 439 21.71 16.06 23.75
N ASN A 440 20.94 16.55 24.71
CA ASN A 440 20.81 15.96 26.05
C ASN A 440 19.31 15.83 26.34
N ASP A 441 18.88 14.58 26.52
CA ASP A 441 17.60 14.09 27.05
C ASP A 441 16.29 14.33 26.25
N THR A 442 15.76 13.23 25.70
CA THR A 442 14.47 12.98 25.01
C THR A 442 14.45 13.15 23.48
N HIS A 443 14.70 12.03 22.77
CA HIS A 443 14.18 11.81 21.42
C HIS A 443 12.64 11.74 21.48
N SER A 444 11.96 12.88 21.56
CA SER A 444 10.50 12.91 21.49
C SER A 444 10.06 12.82 20.04
N ILE A 445 9.29 11.78 19.70
CA ILE A 445 8.55 11.74 18.43
C ILE A 445 7.61 12.97 18.36
N PRO A 446 7.40 13.55 17.16
CA PRO A 446 6.47 14.66 16.98
C PRO A 446 5.03 14.22 17.23
N PRO A 447 4.09 15.15 17.49
CA PRO A 447 2.67 14.86 17.44
C PRO A 447 2.25 14.20 16.12
N VAL A 448 1.26 13.29 16.18
CA VAL A 448 0.83 12.45 15.05
C VAL A 448 0.40 13.26 13.81
N ASP A 449 -0.17 14.44 13.99
CA ASP A 449 -0.58 15.35 12.91
C ASP A 449 0.60 16.01 12.18
N LEU A 450 1.78 16.01 12.82
CA LEU A 450 3.04 16.49 12.26
C LEU A 450 3.96 15.36 11.80
N ASN A 451 3.50 14.10 11.86
CA ASN A 451 4.27 12.96 11.38
C ASN A 451 4.47 13.07 9.84
N PRO A 452 5.73 13.14 9.37
CA PRO A 452 6.01 13.35 7.96
C PRO A 452 5.87 12.08 7.12
N VAL A 453 5.79 10.90 7.74
CA VAL A 453 5.65 9.62 7.04
C VAL A 453 4.28 9.53 6.39
N LYS A 454 4.25 9.06 5.15
CA LYS A 454 3.02 8.72 4.44
C LYS A 454 3.13 7.31 3.88
N PHE A 455 2.03 6.58 3.92
CA PHE A 455 1.93 5.26 3.28
C PHE A 455 1.29 5.40 1.91
N ILE A 456 1.60 4.47 1.01
CA ILE A 456 1.05 4.39 -0.34
C ILE A 456 0.84 2.93 -0.73
N ASP A 457 0.18 2.72 -1.86
CA ASP A 457 -0.05 1.39 -2.45
C ASP A 457 -1.00 0.48 -1.64
N TYR A 458 -2.27 0.86 -1.70
CA TYR A 458 -3.33 0.32 -0.87
C TYR A 458 -4.01 -0.94 -1.43
N GLU A 459 -3.38 -1.63 -2.37
CA GLU A 459 -4.03 -2.68 -3.16
C GLU A 459 -4.28 -3.97 -2.38
N TYR A 460 -3.50 -4.20 -1.33
CA TYR A 460 -3.66 -5.30 -0.38
C TYR A 460 -4.42 -4.91 0.89
N MET A 461 -4.94 -3.69 1.03
CA MET A 461 -5.67 -3.30 2.23
C MET A 461 -6.89 -4.18 2.46
N LEU A 462 -7.05 -4.71 3.68
CA LEU A 462 -8.25 -5.42 4.12
C LEU A 462 -8.33 -5.53 5.65
N PRO A 463 -9.50 -5.92 6.20
CA PRO A 463 -9.60 -6.22 7.63
C PRO A 463 -8.69 -7.39 8.02
N ALA A 464 -7.79 -7.16 8.97
CA ALA A 464 -6.89 -8.17 9.49
C ALA A 464 -6.53 -7.89 10.96
N PRO A 465 -5.98 -8.87 11.69
CA PRO A 465 -5.45 -8.64 13.02
C PRO A 465 -4.30 -7.62 12.98
N ARG A 466 -4.30 -6.61 13.86
CA ARG A 466 -3.24 -5.57 13.88
C ARG A 466 -1.83 -6.14 14.03
N ALA A 467 -1.70 -7.25 14.75
CA ALA A 467 -0.41 -7.92 14.94
C ALA A 467 0.13 -8.52 13.64
N PHE A 468 -0.73 -8.93 12.70
CA PHE A 468 -0.28 -9.35 11.38
C PHE A 468 0.38 -8.20 10.63
N ASP A 469 -0.27 -7.03 10.57
CA ASP A 469 0.26 -5.91 9.79
C ASP A 469 1.58 -5.37 10.37
N ILE A 470 1.69 -5.34 11.70
CA ILE A 470 2.94 -4.99 12.38
C ILE A 470 4.02 -6.06 12.13
N ALA A 471 3.71 -7.35 12.30
CA ALA A 471 4.66 -8.42 12.05
C ALA A 471 5.12 -8.43 10.58
N ASN A 472 4.19 -8.17 9.66
CA ASN A 472 4.47 -8.06 8.23
C ASN A 472 5.45 -6.90 7.96
N HIS A 473 5.16 -5.70 8.47
CA HIS A 473 6.06 -4.56 8.33
C HIS A 473 7.48 -4.83 8.87
N LEU A 474 7.58 -5.46 10.04
CA LEU A 474 8.88 -5.82 10.63
C LEU A 474 9.60 -6.90 9.82
N ALA A 475 8.86 -7.84 9.22
CA ALA A 475 9.42 -8.84 8.32
C ALA A 475 9.98 -8.20 7.03
N GLU A 476 9.42 -7.08 6.56
CA GLU A 476 9.90 -6.37 5.37
C GLU A 476 11.26 -5.67 5.55
N TRP A 477 11.80 -5.63 6.78
CA TRP A 477 13.16 -5.14 7.05
C TRP A 477 14.23 -5.99 6.34
N GLN A 478 13.91 -7.26 6.05
CA GLN A 478 14.79 -8.17 5.30
C GLN A 478 14.93 -7.84 3.82
N GLY A 479 14.04 -7.00 3.26
CA GLY A 479 13.96 -6.71 1.83
C GLY A 479 13.71 -7.94 0.94
N PHE A 480 13.84 -7.78 -0.37
CA PHE A 480 13.67 -8.89 -1.31
C PHE A 480 14.87 -9.86 -1.35
N ASP A 481 15.99 -9.47 -0.76
CA ASP A 481 17.16 -10.34 -0.57
C ASP A 481 16.96 -11.34 0.58
N CYS A 482 15.86 -11.21 1.34
CA CYS A 482 15.53 -12.07 2.47
C CYS A 482 16.64 -12.13 3.54
N ASP A 483 17.28 -11.00 3.83
CA ASP A 483 18.24 -10.90 4.94
C ASP A 483 17.51 -10.92 6.29
N ARG A 484 17.24 -12.13 6.77
CA ARG A 484 16.52 -12.37 8.03
C ARG A 484 17.22 -11.80 9.26
N SER A 485 18.52 -11.47 9.16
CA SER A 485 19.24 -10.84 10.28
C SER A 485 18.75 -9.41 10.55
N ALA A 486 18.13 -8.77 9.57
CA ALA A 486 17.52 -7.45 9.70
C ALA A 486 16.18 -7.46 10.44
N ILE A 487 15.53 -8.62 10.59
CA ILE A 487 14.22 -8.72 11.26
C ILE A 487 14.44 -8.66 12.79
N PRO A 488 13.87 -7.66 13.49
CA PRO A 488 14.04 -7.54 14.94
C PRO A 488 13.35 -8.70 15.67
N THR A 489 14.00 -9.23 16.71
CA THR A 489 13.42 -10.34 17.50
C THR A 489 12.27 -9.83 18.40
N PRO A 490 11.05 -10.42 18.34
CA PRO A 490 9.86 -9.90 19.03
C PRO A 490 9.82 -10.27 20.51
N THR A 491 10.61 -9.55 21.31
CA THR A 491 10.73 -9.78 22.75
C THR A 491 10.74 -8.44 23.47
N ILE A 492 10.31 -8.43 24.73
CA ILE A 492 10.25 -7.20 25.53
C ILE A 492 11.66 -6.69 25.87
N GLU A 493 12.66 -7.57 25.83
CA GLU A 493 14.07 -7.25 26.01
C GLU A 493 14.69 -6.57 24.78
N ASN A 494 14.05 -6.63 23.61
CA ASN A 494 14.55 -5.98 22.40
C ASN A 494 14.15 -4.49 22.41
N PRO A 495 15.12 -3.55 22.52
CA PRO A 495 14.82 -2.13 22.61
C PRO A 495 14.13 -1.57 21.37
N THR A 496 14.43 -2.09 20.18
CA THR A 496 13.78 -1.68 18.92
C THR A 496 12.30 -2.03 18.93
N ILE A 497 11.94 -3.24 19.37
CA ILE A 497 10.55 -3.69 19.47
C ILE A 497 9.80 -2.92 20.54
N LEU A 498 10.43 -2.70 21.70
CA LEU A 498 9.85 -1.92 22.78
C LEU A 498 9.52 -0.50 22.30
N GLU A 499 10.45 0.16 21.62
CA GLU A 499 10.27 1.53 21.12
C GLU A 499 9.25 1.60 19.98
N PHE A 500 9.24 0.60 19.10
CA PHE A 500 8.22 0.47 18.05
C PHE A 500 6.83 0.39 18.67
N CYS A 501 6.62 -0.49 19.66
CA CYS A 501 5.33 -0.65 20.33
C CYS A 501 4.90 0.63 21.08
N LYS A 502 5.81 1.32 21.76
CA LYS A 502 5.54 2.61 22.40
C LYS A 502 5.06 3.65 21.38
N SER A 503 5.80 3.79 20.28
CA SER A 503 5.49 4.75 19.23
C SER A 503 4.16 4.43 18.54
N TYR A 504 3.87 3.15 18.31
CA TYR A 504 2.58 2.69 17.78
C TYR A 504 1.40 3.03 18.70
N LEU A 505 1.57 2.89 20.02
CA LEU A 505 0.54 3.16 21.02
C LEU A 505 0.41 4.65 21.38
N ASP A 506 1.27 5.52 20.81
CA ASP A 506 1.28 6.95 21.11
C ASP A 506 -0.03 7.65 20.71
N CYS A 507 -0.60 7.31 19.56
CA CYS A 507 -1.82 7.95 19.06
C CYS A 507 -3.07 7.69 19.94
N VAL A 508 -3.03 6.66 20.78
CA VAL A 508 -4.09 6.31 21.73
C VAL A 508 -3.74 6.68 23.18
N GLY A 509 -2.59 7.34 23.41
CA GLY A 509 -2.14 7.77 24.73
C GLY A 509 -1.58 6.67 25.62
N ASP A 510 -1.27 5.50 25.04
CA ASP A 510 -0.84 4.31 25.77
C ASP A 510 0.68 4.06 25.66
N SER A 511 1.45 5.03 25.14
CA SER A 511 2.91 4.93 24.94
C SER A 511 3.73 4.76 26.23
N ASN A 512 3.14 5.00 27.40
CA ASN A 512 3.76 4.78 28.72
C ASN A 512 3.10 3.65 29.52
N ASP A 513 2.13 2.94 28.95
CA ASP A 513 1.45 1.81 29.60
C ASP A 513 2.24 0.52 29.36
N ASN A 514 3.09 0.16 30.33
CA ASN A 514 3.97 -1.00 30.24
C ASN A 514 3.22 -2.34 30.04
N ASP A 515 2.01 -2.47 30.58
CA ASP A 515 1.23 -3.69 30.44
C ASP A 515 0.70 -3.82 29.00
N LYS A 516 0.14 -2.74 28.44
CA LYS A 516 -0.30 -2.71 27.03
C LYS A 516 0.85 -2.89 26.05
N ILE A 517 2.01 -2.30 26.32
CA ILE A 517 3.20 -2.48 25.50
C ILE A 517 3.61 -3.96 25.50
N LYS A 518 3.68 -4.59 26.68
CA LYS A 518 4.03 -6.01 26.81
C LYS A 518 3.00 -6.92 26.12
N GLU A 519 1.72 -6.63 26.27
CA GLU A 519 0.64 -7.32 25.56
C GLU A 519 0.83 -7.23 24.05
N LEU A 520 1.09 -6.03 23.51
CA LEU A 520 1.33 -5.85 22.08
C LEU A 520 2.57 -6.60 21.61
N VAL A 521 3.68 -6.58 22.35
CA VAL A 521 4.88 -7.37 22.00
C VAL A 521 4.56 -8.86 21.90
N ASN A 522 3.84 -9.41 22.88
CA ASN A 522 3.44 -10.82 22.87
C ASN A 522 2.48 -11.12 21.71
N GLU A 523 1.53 -10.21 21.44
CA GLU A 523 0.59 -10.31 20.32
C GLU A 523 1.35 -10.41 19.00
N ILE A 524 2.29 -9.49 18.75
CA ILE A 524 3.07 -9.49 17.51
C ILE A 524 3.92 -10.77 17.42
N ALA A 525 4.61 -11.18 18.49
CA ALA A 525 5.44 -12.39 18.49
C ALA A 525 4.70 -13.66 18.01
N MET A 526 3.40 -13.76 18.32
CA MET A 526 2.56 -14.84 17.85
C MET A 526 2.31 -14.80 16.34
N PHE A 527 2.29 -13.62 15.72
CA PHE A 527 2.03 -13.47 14.29
C PHE A 527 3.28 -13.48 13.40
N TYR A 528 4.50 -13.54 13.98
CA TYR A 528 5.76 -13.44 13.22
C TYR A 528 5.97 -14.47 12.11
N GLY A 529 5.29 -15.63 12.15
CA GLY A 529 5.36 -16.60 11.06
C GLY A 529 4.39 -16.33 9.92
N LEU A 530 3.29 -15.60 10.16
CA LEU A 530 2.24 -15.41 9.18
C LEU A 530 2.71 -14.64 7.92
N PRO A 531 3.55 -13.60 8.00
CA PRO A 531 4.10 -12.93 6.82
C PRO A 531 4.86 -13.89 5.89
N GLY A 532 5.67 -14.80 6.45
CA GLY A 532 6.38 -15.82 5.69
C GLY A 532 5.44 -16.76 4.94
N PHE A 533 4.36 -17.21 5.58
CA PHE A 533 3.33 -18.04 4.92
C PHE A 533 2.59 -17.25 3.84
N TYR A 534 2.15 -16.02 4.17
CA TYR A 534 1.39 -15.14 3.30
C TYR A 534 2.14 -14.84 2.00
N TRP A 535 3.36 -14.31 2.09
CA TRP A 535 4.18 -13.99 0.92
C TRP A 535 4.75 -15.22 0.23
N GLY A 536 4.95 -16.31 0.97
CA GLY A 536 5.31 -17.62 0.43
C GLY A 536 4.29 -18.12 -0.59
N ILE A 537 3.01 -18.19 -0.20
CA ILE A 537 1.92 -18.62 -1.09
C ILE A 537 1.72 -17.62 -2.25
N TRP A 538 1.74 -16.32 -1.96
CA TRP A 538 1.65 -15.27 -2.99
C TRP A 538 2.73 -15.42 -4.07
N ALA A 539 3.97 -15.67 -3.65
CA ALA A 539 5.09 -15.79 -4.58
C ALA A 539 4.97 -17.03 -5.46
N MET A 540 4.49 -18.15 -4.91
CA MET A 540 4.23 -19.35 -5.72
C MET A 540 3.17 -19.09 -6.80
N ILE A 541 2.12 -18.33 -6.51
CA ILE A 541 1.15 -17.89 -7.53
C ILE A 541 1.83 -17.02 -8.60
N GLN A 542 2.65 -16.06 -8.17
CA GLN A 542 3.31 -15.12 -9.08
C GLN A 542 4.39 -15.76 -9.94
N SER A 543 4.96 -16.89 -9.51
CA SER A 543 5.94 -17.65 -10.31
C SER A 543 5.39 -18.11 -11.67
N GLU A 544 4.06 -18.26 -11.80
CA GLU A 544 3.39 -18.65 -13.05
C GLU A 544 2.66 -17.47 -13.73
N LEU A 545 2.25 -16.45 -12.96
CA LEU A 545 1.42 -15.35 -13.48
C LEU A 545 2.20 -14.10 -13.88
N SER A 546 3.35 -13.85 -13.25
CA SER A 546 4.08 -12.59 -13.40
C SER A 546 4.97 -12.60 -14.63
N ASN A 547 4.94 -11.50 -15.39
CA ASN A 547 5.89 -11.26 -16.49
C ASN A 547 7.13 -10.47 -16.03
N ILE A 548 7.29 -10.26 -14.72
CA ILE A 548 8.43 -9.55 -14.15
C ILE A 548 9.58 -10.54 -13.99
N ASP A 549 10.78 -10.14 -14.43
CA ASP A 549 12.02 -10.89 -14.22
C ASP A 549 12.43 -10.82 -12.74
N PHE A 550 11.88 -11.74 -11.96
CA PHE A 550 12.13 -11.96 -10.54
C PHE A 550 11.94 -13.44 -10.20
N ASP A 551 12.81 -14.00 -9.37
CA ASP A 551 12.74 -15.41 -8.98
C ASP A 551 11.72 -15.61 -7.86
N TYR A 552 10.45 -15.59 -8.25
CA TYR A 552 9.32 -15.76 -7.32
C TYR A 552 9.32 -17.12 -6.62
N ALA A 553 9.78 -18.20 -7.28
CA ALA A 553 9.79 -19.52 -6.67
C ALA A 553 10.81 -19.60 -5.52
N ASN A 554 12.04 -19.10 -5.76
CA ASN A 554 13.05 -19.04 -4.71
C ASN A 554 12.66 -18.07 -3.60
N TYR A 555 12.12 -16.89 -3.94
CA TYR A 555 11.61 -15.95 -2.94
C TYR A 555 10.53 -16.59 -2.07
N GLY A 556 9.54 -17.26 -2.68
CA GLY A 556 8.47 -17.94 -1.96
C GLY A 556 8.98 -19.04 -1.03
N LYS A 557 9.99 -19.80 -1.46
CA LYS A 557 10.68 -20.79 -0.61
C LYS A 557 11.29 -20.15 0.62
N LEU A 558 12.07 -19.07 0.45
CA LEU A 558 12.74 -18.38 1.56
C LEU A 558 11.72 -17.78 2.56
N ARG A 559 10.60 -17.22 2.08
CA ARG A 559 9.52 -16.74 2.94
C ARG A 559 8.81 -17.90 3.67
N LEU A 560 8.64 -19.07 3.05
CA LEU A 560 8.10 -20.25 3.75
C LEU A 560 9.09 -20.79 4.81
N GLU A 561 10.40 -20.73 4.59
CA GLU A 561 11.39 -21.08 5.62
C GLU A 561 11.29 -20.18 6.86
N GLU A 562 11.00 -18.88 6.68
CA GLU A 562 10.68 -17.96 7.79
C GLU A 562 9.51 -18.46 8.63
N TYR A 563 8.44 -18.90 7.96
CA TYR A 563 7.26 -19.50 8.60
C TYR A 563 7.61 -20.79 9.37
N TRP A 564 8.32 -21.73 8.75
CA TRP A 564 8.65 -23.01 9.35
C TRP A 564 9.58 -22.88 10.57
N ASP A 565 10.52 -21.94 10.54
CA ASP A 565 11.39 -21.63 11.69
C ASP A 565 10.61 -21.01 12.84
N TRP A 566 9.66 -20.13 12.55
CA TRP A 566 8.74 -19.61 13.55
C TRP A 566 7.89 -20.75 14.16
N LYS A 567 7.25 -21.59 13.33
CA LYS A 567 6.41 -22.70 13.78
C LYS A 567 7.20 -23.68 14.66
N SER A 568 8.42 -24.00 14.26
CA SER A 568 9.32 -24.89 15.00
C SER A 568 9.66 -24.35 16.39
N ARG A 569 9.88 -23.03 16.52
CA ARG A 569 10.10 -22.38 17.82
C ARG A 569 8.81 -22.33 18.63
N PHE A 570 7.69 -21.99 18.00
CA PHE A 570 6.38 -21.93 18.63
C PHE A 570 5.97 -23.27 19.25
N ALA A 571 6.09 -24.37 18.51
CA ALA A 571 5.77 -25.72 18.98
C ALA A 571 6.66 -26.15 20.16
N LYS A 572 7.95 -25.81 20.16
CA LYS A 572 8.87 -26.10 21.28
C LYS A 572 8.46 -25.37 22.56
N HIS A 573 7.99 -24.13 22.46
CA HIS A 573 7.53 -23.36 23.61
C HIS A 573 6.21 -23.91 24.18
N GLN A 574 5.28 -24.37 23.34
CA GLN A 574 4.04 -25.02 23.80
C GLN A 574 4.26 -26.37 24.50
N ILE A 575 5.34 -27.09 24.18
CA ILE A 575 5.68 -28.38 24.83
C ILE A 575 6.39 -28.14 26.18
N SER A 576 6.93 -26.94 26.40
CA SER A 576 7.72 -26.59 27.60
C SER A 576 6.91 -25.89 28.70
N VAL A 577 5.62 -25.65 28.46
CA VAL A 577 4.61 -25.10 29.39
C VAL A 577 3.58 -26.19 29.65
#